data_AF-A0A1Y3SP54-F1
#
_entry.id   AF-A0A1Y3SP54-F1
#
_cell.length_a   1.000
_cell.length_b   1.000
_cell.length_c   1.000
_cell.angle_alpha   90.00
_cell.angle_beta   90.00
_cell.angle_gamma   90.00
#
_symmetry.space_group_name_H-M   'P 1'
#
loop_
_entity.id
_entity.type
_entity.pdbx_description
1 polymer ?
#
loop_
_entity_poly.entity_id
_entity_poly.type
_entity_poly.pdbx_seq_one_letter_code
_entity_poly.pdbx_strand_id
1 'polypeptide(L)'
;MERLTTDQENALFSCFNIFYAKGGEIWVRGGGPYPEYQDVTLVQWIRSAAQKHGLNIMAEDPEHLGDEMYDALQDGDETVEGIVALLHAAAVQATEMRERLKPIEDILEDDYDLDRLRELVEADREGRCRIHPKPENNTCGSCGHFQRILGRRCGTCDVHSKYRDRYGRVDDRRGAFTPPQSKKACKSYKPREE
;
A
#
# COMPACT_ATOMS: atom_id res chain seq x y z
N MET A 1 7.84 9.64 6.07
CA MET A 1 8.89 8.61 6.21
C MET A 1 9.09 8.02 4.82
N GLU A 2 10.30 7.91 4.30
CA GLU A 2 10.47 7.39 2.92
C GLU A 2 9.89 5.98 2.77
N ARG A 3 9.20 5.75 1.64
CA ARG A 3 8.54 4.49 1.31
C ARG A 3 9.53 3.35 1.22
N LEU A 4 9.21 2.23 1.86
CA LEU A 4 10.06 1.05 1.93
C LEU A 4 9.79 0.06 0.80
N THR A 5 8.52 -0.07 0.37
CA THR A 5 8.13 -0.97 -0.72
C THR A 5 8.20 -0.24 -2.06
N THR A 6 9.03 -0.70 -2.99
CA THR A 6 9.03 -0.14 -4.35
C THR A 6 9.36 -1.21 -5.39
N ASP A 7 8.66 -1.18 -6.52
CA ASP A 7 8.91 -2.09 -7.63
C ASP A 7 9.98 -1.53 -8.59
N GLN A 8 10.53 -0.34 -8.34
CA GLN A 8 11.52 0.25 -9.23
C GLN A 8 12.84 -0.53 -9.23
N GLU A 9 13.35 -0.86 -10.41
CA GLU A 9 14.54 -1.69 -10.62
C GLU A 9 15.83 -1.08 -10.03
N ASN A 10 15.94 0.25 -10.02
CA ASN A 10 17.09 0.99 -9.47
C ASN A 10 17.14 1.02 -7.92
N ALA A 11 16.13 0.49 -7.24
CA ALA A 11 16.06 0.45 -5.78
C ALA A 11 16.96 -0.63 -5.13
N LEU A 12 17.92 -1.21 -5.88
CA LEU A 12 18.84 -2.24 -5.39
C LEU A 12 19.59 -1.83 -4.09
N PHE A 13 19.83 -0.52 -3.91
CA PHE A 13 20.49 0.05 -2.73
C PHE A 13 19.57 0.21 -1.52
N SER A 14 18.25 0.04 -1.68
CA SER A 14 17.34 -0.17 -0.56
C SER A 14 17.36 -1.66 -0.22
N CYS A 15 17.99 -2.03 0.90
CA CYS A 15 18.12 -3.45 1.31
C CYS A 15 16.78 -4.21 1.40
N PHE A 16 15.66 -3.48 1.39
CA PHE A 16 14.30 -4.00 1.46
C PHE A 16 13.66 -4.41 0.13
N ASN A 17 14.37 -4.33 -1.01
CA ASN A 17 13.86 -4.77 -2.32
C ASN A 17 14.67 -5.90 -2.98
N ILE A 18 15.44 -6.65 -2.19
CA ILE A 18 16.14 -7.85 -2.67
C ILE A 18 15.16 -8.97 -3.03
N PHE A 19 14.16 -9.20 -2.17
CA PHE A 19 13.10 -10.18 -2.38
C PHE A 19 11.78 -9.47 -2.69
N TYR A 20 11.08 -9.90 -3.74
CA TYR A 20 9.79 -9.32 -4.13
C TYR A 20 8.86 -10.36 -4.76
N ALA A 21 7.55 -10.14 -4.66
CA ALA A 21 6.55 -10.99 -5.30
C ALA A 21 6.27 -10.52 -6.73
N LYS A 22 6.18 -11.46 -7.68
CA LYS A 22 5.70 -11.21 -9.05
C LYS A 22 5.11 -12.49 -9.62
N GLY A 23 3.86 -12.40 -10.10
CA GLY A 23 3.18 -13.54 -10.73
C GLY A 23 2.89 -14.71 -9.79
N GLY A 24 2.77 -14.47 -8.48
CA GLY A 24 2.57 -15.52 -7.48
C GLY A 24 3.87 -16.22 -7.01
N GLU A 25 5.03 -15.78 -7.50
CA GLU A 25 6.33 -16.32 -7.11
C GLU A 25 7.18 -15.27 -6.40
N ILE A 26 8.14 -15.74 -5.62
CA ILE A 26 9.18 -14.90 -5.00
C ILE A 26 10.35 -14.79 -5.96
N TRP A 27 10.82 -13.56 -6.16
CA TRP A 27 11.94 -13.22 -7.01
C TRP A 27 13.10 -12.66 -6.19
N VAL A 28 14.31 -13.00 -6.62
CA VAL A 28 15.58 -12.52 -6.07
C VAL A 28 16.18 -11.55 -7.07
N ARG A 29 16.22 -10.28 -6.69
CA ARG A 29 16.82 -9.24 -7.52
C ARG A 29 18.32 -9.42 -7.62
N GLY A 30 18.87 -9.35 -8.82
CA GLY A 30 20.31 -9.53 -9.00
C GLY A 30 20.80 -10.99 -8.83
N GLY A 31 19.89 -11.96 -8.67
CA GLY A 31 20.22 -13.32 -8.27
C GLY A 31 20.79 -14.21 -9.38
N GLY A 32 20.67 -13.79 -10.64
CA GLY A 32 21.15 -14.53 -11.80
C GLY A 32 22.68 -14.61 -11.91
N PRO A 33 23.20 -15.43 -12.85
CA PRO A 33 24.64 -15.59 -13.03
C PRO A 33 25.31 -14.33 -13.61
N TYR A 34 26.62 -14.18 -13.36
CA TYR A 34 27.48 -13.21 -14.04
C TYR A 34 27.46 -13.44 -15.56
N PRO A 35 27.51 -12.38 -16.41
CA PRO A 35 27.71 -10.97 -16.06
C PRO A 35 26.42 -10.16 -15.84
N GLU A 36 25.27 -10.73 -16.20
CA GLU A 36 24.03 -9.98 -16.34
C GLU A 36 23.29 -9.80 -15.03
N TYR A 37 23.44 -10.75 -14.08
CA TYR A 37 22.77 -10.71 -12.77
C TYR A 37 21.28 -10.41 -12.88
N GLN A 38 20.61 -11.03 -13.85
CA GLN A 38 19.16 -10.83 -14.03
C GLN A 38 18.38 -11.30 -12.80
N ASP A 39 17.19 -10.76 -12.62
CA ASP A 39 16.27 -11.21 -11.59
C ASP A 39 15.83 -12.65 -11.90
N VAL A 40 15.80 -13.50 -10.88
CA VAL A 40 15.45 -14.92 -10.98
C VAL A 40 14.45 -15.27 -9.89
N THR A 41 13.71 -16.36 -10.06
CA THR A 41 12.84 -16.85 -8.98
C THR A 41 13.68 -17.38 -7.82
N LEU A 42 13.13 -17.39 -6.61
CA LEU A 42 13.77 -17.98 -5.43
C LEU A 42 14.12 -19.46 -5.67
N VAL A 43 13.24 -20.19 -6.35
CA VAL A 43 13.47 -21.58 -6.77
C VAL A 43 14.69 -21.68 -7.68
N GLN A 44 14.79 -20.83 -8.71
CA GLN A 44 15.93 -20.81 -9.62
C GLN A 44 17.24 -20.47 -8.90
N TRP A 45 17.18 -19.50 -7.96
CA TRP A 45 18.34 -19.10 -7.17
C TRP A 45 18.83 -20.25 -6.27
N ILE A 46 17.93 -20.90 -5.53
CA ILE A 46 18.28 -22.03 -4.65
C ILE A 46 18.80 -23.22 -5.46
N ARG A 47 18.17 -23.57 -6.59
CA ARG A 47 18.67 -24.64 -7.47
C ARG A 47 20.08 -24.35 -7.98
N SER A 48 20.37 -23.10 -8.35
CA SER A 48 21.72 -22.70 -8.75
C SER A 48 22.74 -22.85 -7.61
N ALA A 49 22.36 -22.45 -6.38
CA ALA A 49 23.19 -22.64 -5.20
C ALA A 49 23.42 -24.13 -4.90
N ALA A 50 22.37 -24.94 -4.96
CA ALA A 50 22.42 -26.38 -4.76
C ALA A 50 23.40 -27.06 -5.72
N GLN A 51 23.31 -26.74 -7.01
CA GLN A 51 24.21 -27.29 -8.02
C GLN A 51 25.68 -26.90 -7.80
N LYS A 52 25.94 -25.63 -7.42
CA LYS A 52 27.31 -25.12 -7.22
C LYS A 52 27.97 -25.65 -5.96
N HIS A 53 27.17 -25.91 -4.92
CA HIS A 53 27.66 -26.33 -3.61
C HIS A 53 27.45 -27.83 -3.33
N GLY A 54 26.84 -28.57 -4.27
CA GLY A 54 26.61 -30.01 -4.14
C GLY A 54 25.56 -30.36 -3.09
N LEU A 55 24.54 -29.51 -2.94
CA LEU A 55 23.50 -29.68 -1.93
C LEU A 55 22.45 -30.70 -2.37
N ASN A 56 21.87 -31.43 -1.42
CA ASN A 56 20.81 -32.41 -1.69
C ASN A 56 19.42 -31.74 -1.77
N ILE A 57 19.26 -30.78 -2.68
CA ILE A 57 18.00 -30.04 -2.92
C ILE A 57 17.56 -30.31 -4.36
N MET A 58 16.37 -30.89 -4.54
CA MET A 58 15.89 -31.40 -5.84
C MET A 58 14.62 -30.71 -6.33
N ALA A 59 13.93 -29.96 -5.46
CA ALA A 59 12.69 -29.28 -5.78
C ALA A 59 12.78 -28.39 -7.04
N GLU A 60 11.71 -28.42 -7.86
CA GLU A 60 11.60 -27.65 -9.10
C GLU A 60 10.55 -26.54 -9.04
N ASP A 61 9.74 -26.53 -8.00
CA ASP A 61 8.63 -25.60 -7.80
C ASP A 61 8.56 -25.13 -6.33
N PRO A 62 7.85 -24.03 -6.04
CA PRO A 62 7.81 -23.45 -4.70
C PRO A 62 7.24 -24.36 -3.62
N GLU A 63 6.31 -25.25 -3.95
CA GLU A 63 5.63 -26.11 -2.98
C GLU A 63 6.59 -27.20 -2.47
N HIS A 64 7.18 -27.98 -3.39
CA HIS A 64 8.16 -29.00 -3.02
C HIS A 64 9.42 -28.39 -2.39
N LEU A 65 9.80 -27.18 -2.83
CA LEU A 65 10.92 -26.46 -2.22
C LEU A 65 10.61 -26.10 -0.76
N GLY A 66 9.37 -25.70 -0.45
CA GLY A 66 8.95 -25.43 0.91
C GLY A 66 9.14 -26.64 1.84
N ASP A 67 8.78 -27.83 1.36
CA ASP A 67 8.94 -29.08 2.12
C ASP A 67 10.42 -29.43 2.37
N GLU A 68 11.25 -29.41 1.32
CA GLU A 68 12.69 -29.69 1.46
C GLU A 68 13.39 -28.68 2.38
N MET A 69 13.01 -27.39 2.29
CA MET A 69 13.56 -26.35 3.16
C MET A 69 13.11 -26.50 4.60
N TYR A 70 11.89 -26.99 4.86
CA TYR A 70 11.41 -27.23 6.22
C TYR A 70 12.22 -28.33 6.91
N ASP A 71 12.56 -29.39 6.18
CA ASP A 71 13.42 -30.47 6.68
C ASP A 71 14.85 -29.96 6.90
N ALA A 72 15.44 -29.30 5.90
CA ALA A 72 16.81 -28.78 5.99
C ALA A 72 16.99 -27.71 7.10
N LEU A 73 15.94 -26.96 7.44
CA LEU A 73 15.99 -25.96 8.50
C LEU A 73 16.32 -26.57 9.87
N GLN A 74 16.01 -27.86 10.08
CA GLN A 74 16.30 -28.56 11.34
C GLN A 74 17.80 -28.78 11.55
N ASP A 75 18.58 -28.84 10.46
CA ASP A 75 20.04 -28.97 10.51
C ASP A 75 20.71 -27.65 10.92
N GLY A 76 20.00 -26.53 10.83
CA GLY A 76 20.48 -25.22 11.28
C GLY A 76 21.75 -24.76 10.55
N ASP A 77 22.73 -24.27 11.30
CA ASP A 77 24.01 -23.81 10.76
C ASP A 77 25.05 -24.94 10.63
N GLU A 78 24.69 -26.18 10.96
CA GLU A 78 25.59 -27.33 10.84
C GLU A 78 25.79 -27.77 9.38
N THR A 79 24.81 -27.51 8.51
CA THR A 79 24.85 -27.84 7.08
C THR A 79 24.66 -26.61 6.20
N VAL A 80 25.16 -26.68 4.96
CA VAL A 80 24.95 -25.60 3.98
C VAL A 80 23.47 -25.57 3.57
N GLU A 81 22.82 -26.73 3.50
CA GLU A 81 21.38 -26.89 3.31
C GLU A 81 20.58 -26.13 4.37
N GLY A 82 20.92 -26.25 5.65
CA GLY A 82 20.22 -25.53 6.73
C GLY A 82 20.44 -24.02 6.66
N ILE A 83 21.63 -23.55 6.27
CA ILE A 83 21.89 -22.12 5.98
C ILE A 83 21.03 -21.64 4.80
N VAL A 84 20.95 -22.41 3.72
CA VAL A 84 20.12 -22.09 2.54
C VAL A 84 18.63 -22.11 2.89
N ALA A 85 18.18 -23.04 3.74
CA ALA A 85 16.82 -23.10 4.25
C ALA A 85 16.46 -21.87 5.09
N LEU A 86 17.40 -21.38 5.91
CA LEU A 86 17.22 -20.12 6.64
C LEU A 86 17.11 -18.92 5.67
N LEU A 87 17.92 -18.87 4.62
CA LEU A 87 17.82 -17.83 3.58
C LEU A 87 16.50 -17.90 2.81
N HIS A 88 16.02 -19.11 2.50
CA HIS A 88 14.70 -19.33 1.94
C HIS A 88 13.60 -18.77 2.86
N ALA A 89 13.62 -19.14 4.15
CA ALA A 89 12.67 -18.66 5.13
C ALA A 89 12.71 -17.12 5.28
N ALA A 90 13.90 -16.52 5.25
CA ALA A 90 14.06 -15.07 5.26
C ALA A 90 13.49 -14.40 4.00
N ALA A 91 13.67 -15.00 2.82
CA ALA A 91 13.12 -14.51 1.57
C ALA A 91 11.58 -14.56 1.56
N VAL A 92 11.00 -15.67 2.02
CA VAL A 92 9.55 -15.82 2.20
C VAL A 92 9.02 -14.77 3.18
N GLN A 93 9.64 -14.67 4.37
CA GLN A 93 9.23 -13.70 5.39
C GLN A 93 9.32 -12.26 4.89
N ALA A 94 10.42 -11.88 4.23
CA ALA A 94 10.61 -10.54 3.68
C ALA A 94 9.53 -10.21 2.65
N THR A 95 9.20 -11.16 1.78
CA THR A 95 8.19 -10.98 0.74
C THR A 95 6.80 -10.83 1.33
N GLU A 96 6.42 -11.68 2.29
CA GLU A 96 5.13 -11.62 2.99
C GLU A 96 4.95 -10.29 3.76
N MET A 97 5.99 -9.85 4.47
CA MET A 97 5.95 -8.55 5.17
C MET A 97 5.83 -7.39 4.18
N ARG A 98 6.55 -7.45 3.04
CA ARG A 98 6.51 -6.43 2.00
C ARG A 98 5.13 -6.35 1.34
N GLU A 99 4.53 -7.48 0.98
CA GLU A 99 3.18 -7.53 0.38
C GLU A 99 2.11 -6.99 1.32
N ARG A 100 2.27 -7.16 2.65
CA ARG A 100 1.38 -6.53 3.64
C ARG A 100 1.64 -5.04 3.84
N LEU A 101 2.89 -4.60 3.73
CA LEU A 101 3.25 -3.19 3.92
C LEU A 101 2.88 -2.32 2.70
N LYS A 102 3.01 -2.85 1.49
CA LYS A 102 2.71 -2.16 0.24
C LYS A 102 1.32 -1.49 0.21
N PRO A 103 0.19 -2.17 0.51
CA PRO A 103 -1.12 -1.53 0.52
C PRO A 103 -1.28 -0.49 1.63
N ILE A 104 -0.52 -0.61 2.73
CA ILE A 104 -0.52 0.41 3.79
C ILE A 104 0.20 1.66 3.30
N GLU A 105 1.37 1.52 2.67
CA GLU A 105 2.10 2.64 2.08
C GLU A 105 1.33 3.27 0.91
N ASP A 106 0.56 2.50 0.13
CA ASP A 106 -0.31 3.05 -0.91
C ASP A 106 -1.45 3.92 -0.34
N ILE A 107 -1.88 3.68 0.91
CA ILE A 107 -2.88 4.50 1.61
C ILE A 107 -2.24 5.74 2.25
N LEU A 108 -1.06 5.56 2.84
CA LEU A 108 -0.39 6.58 3.65
C LEU A 108 0.49 7.52 2.82
N GLU A 109 0.83 7.12 1.60
CA GLU A 109 1.82 7.77 0.74
C GLU A 109 3.19 7.88 1.45
N ASP A 110 4.07 8.74 0.94
CA ASP A 110 5.45 8.85 1.43
C ASP A 110 5.58 9.83 2.63
N ASP A 111 4.54 10.60 2.92
CA ASP A 111 4.54 11.66 3.93
C ASP A 111 3.46 11.45 4.99
N TYR A 112 3.67 10.43 5.82
CA TYR A 112 2.85 10.18 7.00
C TYR A 112 3.64 10.34 8.30
N ASP A 113 2.89 10.70 9.34
CA ASP A 113 3.35 10.82 10.72
C ASP A 113 2.65 9.74 11.58
N LEU A 114 3.45 8.87 12.20
CA LEU A 114 2.96 7.76 13.01
C LEU A 114 2.22 8.24 14.26
N ASP A 115 2.60 9.37 14.84
CA ASP A 115 1.94 9.91 16.03
C ASP A 115 0.53 10.39 15.66
N ARG A 116 0.40 11.12 14.55
CA ARG A 116 -0.91 11.50 14.01
C ARG A 116 -1.77 10.29 13.64
N LEU A 117 -1.21 9.25 13.05
CA LEU A 117 -1.97 8.04 12.71
C LEU A 117 -2.45 7.32 13.96
N ARG A 118 -1.63 7.26 15.02
CA ARG A 118 -2.03 6.70 16.31
C ARG A 118 -3.23 7.44 16.88
N GLU A 119 -3.19 8.78 16.92
CA GLU A 119 -4.31 9.58 17.41
C GLU A 119 -5.61 9.33 16.63
N LEU A 120 -5.51 9.19 15.30
CA LEU A 120 -6.67 8.92 14.44
C LEU A 120 -7.28 7.54 14.72
N VAL A 121 -6.45 6.51 14.87
CA VAL A 121 -6.90 5.15 15.19
C VAL A 121 -7.50 5.07 16.59
N GLU A 122 -6.91 5.76 17.57
CA GLU A 122 -7.46 5.85 18.92
C GLU A 122 -8.80 6.59 18.94
N ALA A 123 -8.89 7.72 18.22
CA ALA A 123 -10.14 8.45 18.07
C ALA A 123 -11.26 7.63 17.41
N ASP A 124 -10.91 6.79 16.44
CA ASP A 124 -11.86 5.87 15.81
C ASP A 124 -12.32 4.77 16.77
N ARG A 125 -11.38 4.13 17.48
CA ARG A 125 -11.70 3.10 18.51
C ARG A 125 -12.56 3.64 19.64
N GLU A 126 -12.36 4.91 20.03
CA GLU A 126 -13.15 5.60 21.05
C GLU A 126 -14.50 6.15 20.53
N GLY A 127 -14.81 5.95 19.24
CA GLY A 127 -16.04 6.45 18.61
C GLY A 127 -16.10 7.97 18.46
N ARG A 128 -14.96 8.65 18.58
CA ARG A 128 -14.81 10.09 18.33
C ARG A 128 -14.77 10.41 16.83
N CYS A 129 -14.39 9.44 15.99
CA CYS A 129 -14.47 9.57 14.53
C CYS A 129 -15.82 9.06 14.00
N ARG A 130 -16.34 9.75 12.97
CA ARG A 130 -17.48 9.27 12.17
C ARG A 130 -17.18 9.47 10.69
N ILE A 131 -17.08 8.37 9.96
CA ILE A 131 -17.02 8.40 8.49
C ILE A 131 -18.45 8.53 7.99
N HIS A 132 -18.79 9.72 7.49
CA HIS A 132 -20.09 9.93 6.85
C HIS A 132 -20.08 9.28 5.47
N PRO A 133 -21.12 8.50 5.11
CA PRO A 133 -21.23 7.95 3.77
C PRO A 133 -21.27 9.08 2.75
N LYS A 134 -20.75 8.81 1.55
CA LYS A 134 -21.04 9.66 0.39
C LYS A 134 -22.57 9.72 0.25
N PRO A 135 -23.19 10.91 0.23
CA PRO A 135 -24.64 10.96 0.12
C PRO A 135 -25.09 10.39 -1.22
N GLU A 136 -26.18 9.62 -1.21
CA GLU A 136 -26.74 8.94 -2.40
C GLU A 136 -27.75 9.81 -3.17
N ASN A 137 -27.96 11.04 -2.72
CA ASN A 137 -28.98 11.95 -3.23
C ASN A 137 -28.38 13.13 -3.98
N ASN A 138 -29.21 13.88 -4.70
CA ASN A 138 -28.85 15.18 -5.29
C ASN A 138 -28.48 16.20 -4.19
N THR A 139 -27.24 16.12 -3.70
CA THR A 139 -26.68 16.94 -2.64
C THR A 139 -25.28 17.40 -3.02
N CYS A 140 -24.77 18.43 -2.36
CA CYS A 140 -23.42 18.93 -2.61
C CYS A 140 -22.38 17.80 -2.51
N GLY A 141 -22.51 16.85 -1.59
CA GLY A 141 -21.58 15.74 -1.43
C GLY A 141 -21.49 14.75 -2.58
N SER A 142 -22.48 14.74 -3.47
CA SER A 142 -22.55 13.88 -4.66
C SER A 142 -22.22 14.67 -5.92
N CYS A 143 -21.93 15.97 -5.78
CA CYS A 143 -21.69 16.89 -6.88
C CYS A 143 -20.20 17.01 -7.24
N GLY A 144 -19.89 17.13 -8.53
CA GLY A 144 -18.56 17.39 -9.06
C GLY A 144 -17.99 18.78 -8.74
N HIS A 145 -18.80 19.69 -8.18
CA HIS A 145 -18.36 21.04 -7.79
C HIS A 145 -18.03 21.20 -6.31
N PHE A 146 -18.29 20.18 -5.49
CA PHE A 146 -18.08 20.25 -4.05
C PHE A 146 -16.71 19.66 -3.72
N GLN A 147 -15.90 20.40 -2.98
CA GLN A 147 -14.63 19.91 -2.46
C GLN A 147 -14.73 19.77 -0.95
N ARG A 148 -14.65 18.54 -0.44
CA ARG A 148 -14.80 18.29 1.00
C ARG A 148 -13.62 18.91 1.76
N ILE A 149 -13.89 19.65 2.83
CA ILE A 149 -12.86 20.05 3.79
C ILE A 149 -12.59 18.82 4.67
N LEU A 150 -11.34 18.36 4.67
CA LEU A 150 -10.92 17.17 5.43
C LEU A 150 -11.33 17.27 6.90
N GLY A 151 -11.79 16.17 7.49
CA GLY A 151 -12.25 16.11 8.88
C GLY A 151 -13.57 16.84 9.18
N ARG A 152 -14.19 17.52 8.20
CA ARG A 152 -15.47 18.21 8.38
C ARG A 152 -16.59 17.56 7.57
N ARG A 153 -17.83 17.81 8.00
CA ARG A 153 -19.04 17.50 7.23
C ARG A 153 -19.36 18.54 6.15
N CYS A 154 -18.55 19.59 6.04
CA CYS A 154 -18.71 20.68 5.08
C CYS A 154 -17.56 20.71 4.07
N GLY A 155 -17.75 21.45 3.00
CA GLY A 155 -16.79 21.61 1.93
C GLY A 155 -16.92 22.98 1.27
N THR A 156 -16.05 23.30 0.33
CA THR A 156 -16.17 24.47 -0.56
C THR A 156 -16.90 24.09 -1.84
N CYS A 157 -17.29 25.10 -2.64
CA CYS A 157 -17.93 24.88 -3.94
C CYS A 157 -17.34 25.78 -5.02
N ASP A 158 -16.94 25.19 -6.14
CA ASP A 158 -16.29 25.91 -7.24
C ASP A 158 -17.24 26.88 -7.96
N VAL A 159 -18.54 26.58 -7.93
CA VAL A 159 -19.58 27.40 -8.57
C VAL A 159 -20.18 28.43 -7.60
N HIS A 160 -20.10 28.16 -6.29
CA HIS A 160 -20.66 29.02 -5.26
C HIS A 160 -19.58 29.35 -4.23
N SER A 161 -18.93 30.51 -4.39
CA SER A 161 -17.89 30.98 -3.47
C SER A 161 -18.42 31.78 -2.27
N LYS A 162 -19.64 32.33 -2.37
CA LYS A 162 -20.30 33.13 -1.31
C LYS A 162 -21.75 32.73 -1.08
N TYR A 163 -22.25 32.94 0.13
CA TYR A 163 -23.67 32.78 0.43
C TYR A 163 -24.52 33.82 -0.31
N ARG A 164 -25.77 33.45 -0.62
CA ARG A 164 -26.77 34.35 -1.17
C ARG A 164 -27.96 34.45 -0.23
N ASP A 165 -28.54 35.64 -0.14
CA ASP A 165 -29.73 35.91 0.65
C ASP A 165 -31.01 35.35 -0.02
N ARG A 166 -32.16 35.58 0.61
CA ARG A 166 -33.47 35.14 0.10
C ARG A 166 -33.88 35.78 -1.23
N TYR A 167 -33.22 36.89 -1.63
CA TYR A 167 -33.44 37.63 -2.87
C TYR A 167 -32.39 37.28 -3.94
N GLY A 168 -31.47 36.35 -3.65
CA GLY A 168 -30.41 35.92 -4.56
C GLY A 168 -29.19 36.84 -4.62
N ARG A 169 -29.13 37.88 -3.77
CA ARG A 169 -28.00 38.80 -3.65
C ARG A 169 -26.92 38.18 -2.78
N VAL A 170 -25.66 38.54 -3.01
CA VAL A 170 -24.53 38.03 -2.22
C VAL A 170 -24.65 38.53 -0.77
N ASP A 171 -24.50 37.63 0.19
CA ASP A 171 -24.45 37.94 1.62
C ASP A 171 -23.00 38.02 2.07
N ASP A 172 -22.42 39.22 1.98
CA ASP A 172 -21.02 39.47 2.36
C ASP A 172 -20.75 39.28 3.86
N ARG A 173 -21.80 39.19 4.71
CA ARG A 173 -21.64 39.01 6.17
C ARG A 173 -21.27 37.58 6.55
N ARG A 174 -21.63 36.58 5.72
CA ARG A 174 -21.45 35.15 6.03
C ARG A 174 -20.11 34.57 5.54
N GLY A 175 -19.32 35.36 4.83
CA GLY A 175 -18.03 34.93 4.30
C GLY A 175 -18.15 33.84 3.22
N ALA A 176 -17.13 32.97 3.16
CA ALA A 176 -17.01 31.92 2.16
C ALA A 176 -18.12 30.87 2.28
N PHE A 177 -18.61 30.39 1.14
CA PHE A 177 -19.65 29.38 1.10
C PHE A 177 -19.10 28.00 1.47
N THR A 178 -19.40 27.54 2.68
CA THR A 178 -19.00 26.21 3.18
C THR A 178 -20.21 25.32 3.49
N PRO A 179 -20.94 24.82 2.48
CA PRO A 179 -22.14 24.02 2.70
C PRO A 179 -21.83 22.66 3.35
N PRO A 180 -22.76 22.09 4.13
CA PRO A 180 -22.66 20.69 4.52
C PRO A 180 -22.78 19.77 3.30
N GLN A 181 -22.19 18.59 3.37
CA GLN A 181 -22.22 17.56 2.34
C GLN A 181 -23.67 17.14 1.99
N SER A 182 -24.56 17.15 2.98
CA SER A 182 -25.99 16.86 2.83
C SER A 182 -26.83 18.04 2.31
N LYS A 183 -26.24 19.19 2.00
CA LYS A 183 -26.98 20.32 1.44
C LYS A 183 -27.60 19.92 0.11
N LYS A 184 -28.90 20.16 -0.07
CA LYS A 184 -29.60 19.92 -1.34
C LYS A 184 -28.85 20.55 -2.51
N ALA A 185 -28.79 19.81 -3.61
CA ALA A 185 -28.16 20.20 -4.86
C ALA A 185 -28.56 21.62 -5.29
N CYS A 186 -27.57 22.37 -5.77
CA CYS A 186 -27.80 23.65 -6.41
C CYS A 186 -28.31 23.46 -7.86
N LYS A 187 -28.73 24.55 -8.51
CA LYS A 187 -29.13 24.51 -9.93
C LYS A 187 -28.00 24.10 -10.87
N SER A 188 -26.76 24.28 -10.45
CA SER A 188 -25.56 23.89 -11.18
C SER A 188 -25.08 22.48 -10.82
N TYR A 189 -25.91 21.65 -10.19
CA TYR A 189 -25.52 20.31 -9.81
C TYR A 189 -25.10 19.46 -11.02
N LYS A 190 -23.88 18.91 -10.93
CA LYS A 190 -23.38 17.86 -11.79
C LYS A 190 -23.01 16.67 -10.92
N PRO A 191 -23.52 15.45 -11.16
CA PRO A 191 -23.11 14.28 -10.40
C PRO A 191 -21.59 14.02 -10.60
N ARG A 192 -20.92 13.49 -9.58
CA ARG A 192 -19.56 12.96 -9.73
C ARG A 192 -19.62 11.67 -10.56
N GLU A 193 -18.77 11.55 -11.56
CA GLU A 193 -18.50 10.27 -12.22
C GLU A 193 -17.77 9.36 -11.21
N GLU A 194 -18.14 8.08 -11.18
CA GLU A 194 -17.55 7.06 -10.30
C GLU A 194 -16.38 6.35 -10.97
#